data_AF-A0A6A6H104-F1
#
_entry.id   AF-A0A6A6H104-F1
#
_cell.length_a   1.000
_cell.length_b   1.000
_cell.length_c   1.000
_cell.angle_alpha   90.00
_cell.angle_beta   90.00
_cell.angle_gamma   90.00
#
_symmetry.space_group_name_H-M   'P 1'
#
loop_
_entity.id
_entity.type
_entity.pdbx_description
1 polymer ?
#
loop_
_entity_poly.entity_id
_entity_poly.type
_entity_poly.pdbx_seq_one_letter_code
_entity_poly.pdbx_strand_id
1 'polypeptide(L)'
;MAATKTSVQQLPKMADIKQMRLITEATLDTLLEVKAEVASPGTNGGNPLLSFGIELEGVLAFQGKMIEEHLMRTRPNCKLIRDISDDLEPSLRSLRYQQTRYNSWAVQECNGNPRGYTDEPLHIAQSLIASNPEAPPTHVHAEEEKLATFEGWHLSPEPNVPGIPRAQLHEALPDAFGPSKGEQQNWDSWGLEIISPPYLASDTDKFFADLSSLLQPLRAPPNTKSAAAAAALTTTPHCGFHVHIGLPSGAPWPLPVIQHLAYLTLLYDDALMTLHPASRRSGPHADAELKSNRDNIYTGGYDDCSSPAVALPDGRSARETYRPLSALRSEIFGARDAPGGRSALEKTVRLLGWGRGYRVAFRPLVRPEKEGRARTVEFRQAAGTVDPVEVGHWVRFCLGLVQLAWRCAGSEGGKGLQDGGVEEGKGGRSWMDGVEIEELWDEMGMVDEEREYWRERRERYREGEEGWQPVPLWVEDDGEELDDWPEVEDWRS
;
A
#
# COMPACT_ATOMS: atom_id res chain seq x y z
N MET A 1 -46.80 6.97 -42.44
CA MET A 1 -46.25 8.22 -41.87
C MET A 1 -46.91 8.47 -40.53
N ALA A 2 -46.26 8.09 -39.42
CA ALA A 2 -46.73 8.35 -38.07
C ALA A 2 -45.55 8.92 -37.27
N ALA A 3 -45.65 10.18 -36.87
CA ALA A 3 -44.61 10.90 -36.14
C ALA A 3 -44.85 10.74 -34.63
N THR A 4 -43.89 10.13 -33.95
CA THR A 4 -43.80 10.01 -32.50
C THR A 4 -43.36 11.34 -31.87
N LYS A 5 -44.12 11.81 -30.87
CA LYS A 5 -43.77 12.98 -30.04
C LYS A 5 -42.76 12.57 -28.97
N THR A 6 -41.58 13.16 -29.00
CA THR A 6 -40.55 13.05 -27.97
C THR A 6 -40.87 14.00 -26.81
N SER A 7 -40.93 13.46 -25.60
CA SER A 7 -41.09 14.23 -24.35
C SER A 7 -39.78 14.93 -24.00
N VAL A 8 -39.81 16.24 -23.82
CA VAL A 8 -38.68 17.06 -23.40
C VAL A 8 -38.59 17.03 -21.87
N GLN A 9 -37.49 16.50 -21.34
CA GLN A 9 -37.15 16.60 -19.91
C GLN A 9 -37.00 18.08 -19.51
N GLN A 10 -37.74 18.51 -18.49
CA GLN A 10 -37.62 19.84 -17.91
C GLN A 10 -36.28 19.98 -17.19
N LEU A 11 -35.49 20.98 -17.60
CA LEU A 11 -34.30 21.41 -16.88
C LEU A 11 -34.67 21.93 -15.48
N PRO A 12 -33.79 21.75 -14.47
CA PRO A 12 -34.05 22.20 -13.10
C PRO A 12 -34.28 23.72 -13.05
N LYS A 13 -35.17 24.15 -12.16
CA LYS A 13 -35.58 25.55 -12.02
C LYS A 13 -34.39 26.37 -11.52
N MET A 14 -34.24 27.60 -12.01
CA MET A 14 -33.18 28.57 -11.64
C MET A 14 -32.94 28.78 -10.13
N ALA A 15 -33.89 28.42 -9.27
CA ALA A 15 -33.73 28.47 -7.82
C ALA A 15 -32.74 27.42 -7.30
N ASP A 16 -32.70 26.21 -7.88
CA ASP A 16 -31.80 25.13 -7.48
C ASP A 16 -30.34 25.44 -7.84
N ILE A 17 -30.12 26.16 -8.95
CA ILE A 17 -28.77 26.58 -9.40
C ILE A 17 -28.16 27.62 -8.44
N LYS A 18 -28.97 28.52 -7.87
CA LYS A 18 -28.48 29.49 -6.88
C LYS A 18 -28.14 28.84 -5.55
N GLN A 19 -28.93 27.84 -5.14
CA GLN A 19 -28.68 27.11 -3.90
C GLN A 19 -27.44 26.21 -4.01
N MET A 20 -27.21 25.57 -5.17
CA MET A 20 -25.96 24.86 -5.43
C MET A 20 -24.74 25.79 -5.41
N ARG A 21 -24.82 26.99 -6.02
CA ARG A 21 -23.71 27.97 -5.99
C ARG A 21 -23.35 28.43 -4.57
N LEU A 22 -24.35 28.69 -3.73
CA LEU A 22 -24.14 29.10 -2.34
C LEU A 22 -23.46 28.01 -1.51
N ILE A 23 -23.80 26.74 -1.75
CA ILE A 23 -23.13 25.60 -1.09
C ILE A 23 -21.69 25.48 -1.58
N THR A 24 -21.43 25.70 -2.89
CA THR A 24 -20.06 25.65 -3.42
C THR A 24 -19.20 26.78 -2.85
N GLU A 25 -19.73 28.00 -2.76
CA GLU A 25 -19.01 29.16 -2.24
C GLU A 25 -18.70 29.03 -0.74
N ALA A 26 -19.66 28.57 0.08
CA ALA A 26 -19.43 28.32 1.51
C ALA A 26 -18.38 27.21 1.75
N THR A 27 -18.36 26.17 0.90
CA THR A 27 -17.36 25.10 0.98
C THR A 27 -15.97 25.59 0.55
N LEU A 28 -15.92 26.48 -0.45
CA LEU A 28 -14.69 27.11 -0.91
C LEU A 28 -14.10 28.05 0.14
N ASP A 29 -14.94 28.85 0.81
CA ASP A 29 -14.52 29.76 1.88
C ASP A 29 -14.00 28.98 3.09
N THR A 30 -14.65 27.88 3.47
CA THR A 30 -14.16 26.97 4.52
C THR A 30 -12.80 26.37 4.13
N LEU A 31 -12.62 25.97 2.87
CA LEU A 31 -11.34 25.46 2.36
C LEU A 31 -10.25 26.54 2.28
N LEU A 32 -10.62 27.81 2.04
CA LEU A 32 -9.70 28.94 2.00
C LEU A 32 -9.27 29.39 3.40
N GLU A 33 -10.17 29.35 4.39
CA GLU A 33 -9.83 29.59 5.80
C GLU A 33 -8.89 28.51 6.34
N VAL A 34 -9.15 27.23 6.03
CA VAL A 34 -8.22 26.13 6.37
C VAL A 34 -6.86 26.31 5.67
N LYS A 35 -6.83 26.77 4.41
CA LYS A 35 -5.56 27.08 3.72
C LYS A 35 -4.79 28.24 4.36
N ALA A 36 -5.47 29.22 4.95
CA ALA A 36 -4.84 30.38 5.59
C ALA A 36 -4.22 30.02 6.95
N GLU A 37 -4.84 29.13 7.73
CA GLU A 37 -4.24 28.60 8.97
C GLU A 37 -3.06 27.66 8.70
N VAL A 38 -3.11 26.86 7.62
CA VAL A 38 -2.03 25.92 7.24
C VAL A 38 -0.79 26.64 6.69
N ALA A 39 -0.92 27.89 6.20
CA ALA A 39 0.17 28.62 5.58
C ALA A 39 1.11 29.36 6.55
N SER A 40 0.80 29.40 7.86
CA SER A 40 1.74 29.91 8.86
C SER A 40 2.47 28.74 9.51
N PRO A 41 3.79 28.56 9.29
CA PRO A 41 4.58 27.62 10.07
C PRO A 41 4.74 28.18 11.48
N GLY A 42 3.68 28.04 12.29
CA GLY A 42 3.71 28.33 13.71
C GLY A 42 4.66 27.34 14.37
N THR A 43 5.78 27.84 14.88
CA THR A 43 6.85 27.12 15.57
C THR A 43 6.45 26.53 16.93
N ASN A 44 5.15 26.40 17.21
CA ASN A 44 4.66 25.90 18.49
C ASN A 44 4.21 24.45 18.38
N GLY A 45 5.16 23.51 18.36
CA GLY A 45 5.02 22.12 18.85
C GLY A 45 3.79 21.28 18.44
N GLY A 46 2.97 21.73 17.49
CA GLY A 46 1.74 21.10 17.09
C GLY A 46 2.05 19.99 16.11
N ASN A 47 1.40 18.84 16.29
CA ASN A 47 1.45 17.77 15.31
C ASN A 47 1.01 18.30 13.94
N PRO A 48 1.72 17.95 12.85
CA PRO A 48 1.33 18.37 11.51
C PRO A 48 -0.08 17.89 11.21
N LEU A 49 -0.86 18.71 10.52
CA LEU A 49 -2.14 18.26 9.96
C LEU A 49 -1.83 17.37 8.76
N LEU A 50 -1.91 16.06 8.98
CA LEU A 50 -1.70 15.04 7.95
C LEU A 50 -3.04 14.53 7.43
N SER A 51 -3.05 14.11 6.17
CA SER A 51 -4.10 13.24 5.63
C SER A 51 -3.53 11.88 5.26
N PHE A 52 -4.39 10.86 5.28
CA PHE A 52 -4.04 9.54 4.79
C PHE A 52 -5.16 8.94 3.96
N GLY A 53 -4.81 8.05 3.04
CA GLY A 53 -5.74 7.17 2.33
C GLY A 53 -5.15 5.78 2.25
N ILE A 54 -5.99 4.78 1.95
CA ILE A 54 -5.55 3.39 1.82
C ILE A 54 -5.89 2.82 0.45
N GLU A 55 -5.08 1.86 0.02
CA GLU A 55 -5.38 0.92 -1.06
C GLU A 55 -5.32 -0.49 -0.45
N LEU A 56 -6.46 -1.19 -0.41
CA LEU A 56 -6.56 -2.53 0.12
C LEU A 56 -6.79 -3.52 -1.01
N GLU A 57 -5.82 -4.39 -1.24
CA GLU A 57 -5.93 -5.45 -2.23
C GLU A 57 -6.61 -6.69 -1.65
N GLY A 58 -7.43 -7.35 -2.45
CA GLY A 58 -8.11 -8.57 -2.04
C GLY A 58 -8.63 -9.39 -3.23
N VAL A 59 -9.06 -10.60 -2.94
CA VAL A 59 -9.68 -11.51 -3.91
C VAL A 59 -11.15 -11.67 -3.57
N LEU A 60 -12.02 -11.24 -4.48
CA LEU A 60 -13.44 -11.49 -4.37
C LEU A 60 -13.76 -12.85 -4.98
N ALA A 61 -14.20 -13.79 -4.16
CA ALA A 61 -14.81 -15.03 -4.61
C ALA A 61 -16.33 -14.83 -4.74
N PHE A 62 -16.94 -15.36 -5.81
CA PHE A 62 -18.36 -15.17 -6.07
C PHE A 62 -18.98 -16.35 -6.80
N GLN A 63 -20.29 -16.51 -6.63
CA GLN A 63 -21.08 -17.49 -7.36
C GLN A 63 -21.37 -17.03 -8.80
N GLY A 64 -21.34 -17.96 -9.75
CA GLY A 64 -21.60 -17.66 -11.17
C GLY A 64 -22.95 -17.02 -11.45
N LYS A 65 -23.97 -17.34 -10.63
CA LYS A 65 -25.29 -16.72 -10.72
C LYS A 65 -25.25 -15.19 -10.57
N MET A 66 -24.33 -14.65 -9.76
CA MET A 66 -24.21 -13.21 -9.55
C MET A 66 -23.69 -12.49 -10.81
N ILE A 67 -22.76 -13.12 -11.52
CA ILE A 67 -22.29 -12.62 -12.82
C ILE A 67 -23.42 -12.73 -13.84
N GLU A 68 -24.12 -13.86 -13.91
CA GLU A 68 -25.25 -14.05 -14.81
C GLU A 68 -26.36 -13.01 -14.59
N GLU A 69 -26.74 -12.75 -13.33
CA GLU A 69 -27.71 -11.72 -12.95
C GLU A 69 -27.24 -10.31 -13.33
N HIS A 70 -25.95 -10.00 -13.09
CA HIS A 70 -25.36 -8.74 -13.51
C HIS A 70 -25.44 -8.58 -15.04
N LEU A 71 -25.01 -9.59 -15.80
CA LEU A 71 -25.03 -9.59 -17.27
C LEU A 71 -26.45 -9.46 -17.80
N MET A 72 -27.44 -10.17 -17.24
CA MET A 72 -28.85 -10.04 -17.66
C MET A 72 -29.34 -8.59 -17.54
N ARG A 73 -28.90 -7.86 -16.51
CA ARG A 73 -29.31 -6.47 -16.26
C ARG A 73 -28.56 -5.46 -17.12
N THR A 74 -27.25 -5.62 -17.32
CA THR A 74 -26.39 -4.59 -17.95
C THR A 74 -26.02 -4.91 -19.39
N ARG A 75 -25.92 -6.20 -19.74
CA ARG A 75 -25.41 -6.72 -21.01
C ARG A 75 -26.18 -7.99 -21.43
N PRO A 76 -27.50 -7.93 -21.72
CA PRO A 76 -28.36 -9.11 -21.89
C PRO A 76 -27.98 -10.04 -23.06
N ASN A 77 -27.14 -9.59 -23.98
CA ASN A 77 -26.62 -10.41 -25.08
C ASN A 77 -25.30 -11.11 -24.76
N CYS A 78 -24.76 -10.90 -23.55
CA CYS A 78 -23.58 -11.59 -23.06
C CYS A 78 -23.99 -12.79 -22.21
N LYS A 79 -23.16 -13.83 -22.18
CA LYS A 79 -23.37 -15.01 -21.33
C LYS A 79 -22.09 -15.44 -20.64
N LEU A 80 -22.23 -15.96 -19.43
CA LEU A 80 -21.12 -16.58 -18.71
C LEU A 80 -20.77 -17.92 -19.40
N ILE A 81 -19.49 -18.12 -19.69
CA ILE A 81 -18.93 -19.40 -20.13
C ILE A 81 -17.97 -19.90 -19.04
N ARG A 82 -18.08 -21.18 -18.73
CA ARG A 82 -17.34 -21.83 -17.64
C ARG A 82 -16.37 -22.85 -18.22
N ASP A 83 -15.36 -23.21 -17.43
CA ASP A 83 -14.39 -24.27 -17.72
C ASP A 83 -13.70 -24.07 -19.06
N ILE A 84 -13.10 -22.89 -19.21
CA ILE A 84 -12.41 -22.50 -20.44
C ILE A 84 -11.17 -23.35 -20.61
N SER A 85 -10.98 -23.88 -21.81
CA SER A 85 -9.79 -24.63 -22.17
C SER A 85 -8.54 -23.76 -22.12
N ASP A 86 -7.42 -24.33 -21.70
CA ASP A 86 -6.10 -23.71 -21.69
C ASP A 86 -5.75 -23.01 -23.02
N ASP A 87 -6.23 -23.52 -24.15
CA ASP A 87 -6.02 -22.94 -25.49
C ASP A 87 -6.61 -21.53 -25.67
N LEU A 88 -7.65 -21.17 -24.92
CA LEU A 88 -8.29 -19.85 -24.99
C LEU A 88 -7.69 -18.86 -23.98
N GLU A 89 -6.98 -19.37 -22.98
CA GLU A 89 -6.41 -18.57 -21.89
C GLU A 89 -5.48 -17.44 -22.37
N PRO A 90 -4.58 -17.63 -23.36
CA PRO A 90 -3.70 -16.55 -23.84
C PRO A 90 -4.46 -15.37 -24.45
N SER A 91 -5.64 -15.61 -25.03
CA SER A 91 -6.48 -14.56 -25.62
C SER A 91 -7.31 -13.80 -24.57
N LEU A 92 -7.49 -14.40 -23.38
CA LEU A 92 -8.23 -13.83 -22.26
C LEU A 92 -7.34 -13.07 -21.29
N ARG A 93 -6.04 -13.38 -21.27
CA ARG A 93 -5.04 -12.55 -20.61
C ARG A 93 -4.97 -11.20 -21.34
N SER A 94 -5.35 -10.11 -20.67
CA SER A 94 -5.14 -8.79 -21.26
C SER A 94 -3.64 -8.62 -21.51
N LEU A 95 -3.26 -8.14 -22.70
CA LEU A 95 -1.88 -8.06 -23.16
C LEU A 95 -0.93 -7.27 -22.23
N ARG A 96 -1.45 -6.53 -21.24
CA ARG A 96 -0.64 -5.73 -20.31
C ARG A 96 -0.12 -6.50 -19.09
N TYR A 97 -0.77 -7.60 -18.70
CA TYR A 97 -0.45 -8.31 -17.44
C TYR A 97 -0.47 -9.82 -17.69
N GLN A 98 0.63 -10.33 -18.27
CA GLN A 98 0.72 -11.69 -18.78
C GLN A 98 0.75 -12.77 -17.69
N GLN A 99 0.90 -12.43 -16.41
CA GLN A 99 1.30 -13.40 -15.38
C GLN A 99 0.22 -13.89 -14.42
N THR A 100 -0.95 -13.25 -14.25
CA THR A 100 -1.73 -13.57 -13.03
C THR A 100 -3.26 -13.51 -13.13
N ARG A 101 -3.88 -13.45 -14.32
CA ARG A 101 -5.36 -13.63 -14.37
C ARG A 101 -5.73 -15.11 -14.45
N TYR A 102 -5.91 -15.76 -13.30
CA TYR A 102 -6.69 -16.99 -13.23
C TYR A 102 -8.13 -16.67 -13.64
N ASN A 103 -8.53 -17.18 -14.80
CA ASN A 103 -9.91 -17.07 -15.30
C ASN A 103 -10.37 -18.49 -15.65
N SER A 104 -10.97 -19.19 -14.69
CA SER A 104 -11.63 -20.46 -15.04
C SER A 104 -12.87 -20.23 -15.90
N TRP A 105 -13.46 -19.03 -15.82
CA TRP A 105 -14.62 -18.58 -16.56
C TRP A 105 -14.34 -17.28 -17.37
N ALA A 106 -15.26 -16.94 -18.26
CA ALA A 106 -15.21 -15.73 -19.09
C ALA A 106 -16.62 -15.30 -19.47
N VAL A 107 -16.71 -14.10 -20.03
CA VAL A 107 -17.93 -13.57 -20.62
C VAL A 107 -17.85 -13.74 -22.13
N GLN A 108 -18.80 -14.46 -22.73
CA GLN A 108 -18.97 -14.47 -24.18
C GLN A 108 -19.81 -13.24 -24.58
N GLU A 109 -19.22 -12.39 -25.44
CA GLU A 109 -19.86 -11.20 -25.99
C GLU A 109 -20.87 -11.54 -27.11
N CYS A 110 -21.61 -10.54 -27.57
CA CYS A 110 -22.61 -10.70 -28.64
C CYS A 110 -22.03 -11.14 -29.99
N ASN A 111 -20.74 -10.89 -30.21
CA ASN A 111 -20.00 -11.36 -31.39
C ASN A 111 -19.53 -12.83 -31.27
N GLY A 112 -19.80 -13.48 -30.13
CA GLY A 112 -19.37 -14.85 -29.84
C GLY A 112 -17.96 -14.96 -29.25
N ASN A 113 -17.20 -13.86 -29.17
CA ASN A 113 -15.84 -13.87 -28.65
C ASN A 113 -15.86 -13.91 -27.11
N PRO A 114 -15.02 -14.77 -26.51
CA PRO A 114 -14.85 -14.78 -25.07
C PRO A 114 -13.92 -13.64 -24.63
N ARG A 115 -14.18 -13.08 -23.44
CA ARG A 115 -13.27 -12.14 -22.75
C ARG A 115 -13.25 -12.39 -21.26
N GLY A 116 -12.12 -12.09 -20.61
CA GLY A 116 -12.05 -12.09 -19.16
C GLY A 116 -13.01 -11.06 -18.53
N TYR A 117 -13.15 -11.14 -17.21
CA TYR A 117 -13.86 -10.11 -16.44
C TYR A 117 -13.22 -8.74 -16.62
N THR A 118 -14.06 -7.71 -16.63
CA THR A 118 -13.64 -6.31 -16.70
C THR A 118 -14.03 -5.59 -15.42
N ASP A 119 -15.33 -5.48 -15.19
CA ASP A 119 -15.98 -4.66 -14.17
C ASP A 119 -17.12 -5.41 -13.47
N GLU A 120 -17.48 -6.60 -13.96
CA GLU A 120 -18.58 -7.39 -13.39
C GLU A 120 -18.35 -7.74 -11.91
N PRO A 121 -17.15 -8.24 -11.49
CA PRO A 121 -16.90 -8.53 -10.08
C PRO A 121 -16.92 -7.26 -9.20
N LEU A 122 -16.48 -6.12 -9.72
CA LEU A 122 -16.53 -4.84 -8.99
C LEU A 122 -17.97 -4.39 -8.73
N HIS A 123 -18.86 -4.55 -9.71
CA HIS A 123 -20.28 -4.25 -9.52
C HIS A 123 -20.98 -5.22 -8.58
N ILE A 124 -20.52 -6.47 -8.50
CA ILE A 124 -20.99 -7.41 -7.48
C ILE A 124 -20.59 -6.91 -6.09
N ALA A 125 -19.30 -6.60 -5.88
CA ALA A 125 -18.82 -6.04 -4.62
C ALA A 125 -19.57 -4.75 -4.24
N GLN A 126 -19.73 -3.81 -5.18
CA GLN A 126 -20.51 -2.59 -4.98
C GLN A 126 -21.95 -2.88 -4.53
N SER A 127 -22.61 -3.86 -5.15
CA SER A 127 -24.00 -4.22 -4.82
C SER A 127 -24.10 -4.83 -3.41
N LEU A 128 -23.10 -5.60 -3.01
CA LEU A 128 -23.00 -6.16 -1.66
C LEU A 128 -22.77 -5.04 -0.63
N ILE A 129 -21.84 -4.12 -0.90
CA ILE A 129 -21.57 -2.97 -0.02
C ILE A 129 -22.84 -2.13 0.15
N ALA A 130 -23.55 -1.83 -0.95
CA ALA A 130 -24.79 -1.06 -0.94
C ALA A 130 -25.95 -1.75 -0.19
N SER A 131 -25.83 -3.05 0.13
CA SER A 131 -26.81 -3.75 0.99
C SER A 131 -26.67 -3.37 2.46
N ASN A 132 -25.53 -2.81 2.87
CA ASN A 132 -25.33 -2.23 4.19
C ASN A 132 -25.65 -0.71 4.14
N PRO A 133 -26.73 -0.24 4.79
CA PRO A 133 -27.10 1.17 4.77
C PRO A 133 -26.11 2.08 5.52
N GLU A 134 -25.23 1.51 6.36
CA GLU A 134 -24.17 2.23 7.06
C GLU A 134 -22.88 2.33 6.24
N ALA A 135 -22.77 1.59 5.14
CA ALA A 135 -21.58 1.66 4.29
C ALA A 135 -21.52 2.98 3.52
N PRO A 136 -20.32 3.57 3.37
CA PRO A 136 -20.15 4.77 2.56
C PRO A 136 -20.42 4.47 1.08
N PRO A 137 -20.79 5.49 0.28
CA PRO A 137 -20.92 5.33 -1.15
C PRO A 137 -19.63 4.83 -1.80
N THR A 138 -19.78 3.83 -2.69
CA THR A 138 -18.66 3.26 -3.45
C THR A 138 -18.84 3.48 -4.95
N HIS A 139 -17.77 3.80 -5.64
CA HIS A 139 -17.70 3.97 -7.10
C HIS A 139 -16.90 2.83 -7.73
N VAL A 140 -17.30 2.38 -8.91
CA VAL A 140 -16.55 1.39 -9.70
C VAL A 140 -15.75 2.13 -10.76
N HIS A 141 -14.43 1.93 -10.78
CA HIS A 141 -13.56 2.49 -11.81
C HIS A 141 -12.95 1.38 -12.65
N ALA A 142 -13.20 1.44 -13.96
CA ALA A 142 -12.32 0.82 -14.93
C ALA A 142 -11.03 1.67 -15.03
N GLU A 143 -9.89 1.03 -15.31
CA GLU A 143 -8.51 1.57 -15.21
C GLU A 143 -8.27 2.99 -15.78
N GLU A 144 -9.11 3.50 -16.67
CA GLU A 144 -8.89 4.76 -17.41
C GLU A 144 -9.35 6.04 -16.69
N GLU A 145 -10.15 5.97 -15.62
CA GLU A 145 -10.76 7.15 -14.95
C GLU A 145 -10.26 7.42 -13.52
N LYS A 146 -9.17 6.79 -13.09
CA LYS A 146 -8.80 6.61 -11.66
C LYS A 146 -8.58 7.89 -10.79
N LEU A 147 -8.79 9.14 -11.23
CA LEU A 147 -8.04 10.28 -10.63
C LEU A 147 -8.63 11.70 -10.55
N ALA A 148 -9.94 11.93 -10.69
CA ALA A 148 -10.41 13.33 -10.65
C ALA A 148 -10.78 13.86 -9.25
N THR A 149 -11.35 13.05 -8.35
CA THR A 149 -11.96 13.62 -7.13
C THR A 149 -11.64 12.91 -5.81
N PHE A 150 -11.38 11.59 -5.78
CA PHE A 150 -11.23 10.81 -4.52
C PHE A 150 -12.26 11.18 -3.43
N GLU A 151 -13.46 11.57 -3.84
CA GLU A 151 -14.52 12.07 -2.94
C GLU A 151 -15.29 10.93 -2.25
N GLY A 152 -14.98 9.67 -2.58
CA GLY A 152 -15.64 8.49 -2.02
C GLY A 152 -14.72 7.27 -2.04
N TRP A 153 -15.29 6.13 -1.67
CA TRP A 153 -14.59 4.85 -1.77
C TRP A 153 -14.66 4.34 -3.21
N HIS A 154 -13.58 3.74 -3.68
CA HIS A 154 -13.48 3.26 -5.05
C HIS A 154 -13.14 1.77 -5.08
N LEU A 155 -13.74 1.04 -6.02
CA LEU A 155 -13.43 -0.34 -6.34
C LEU A 155 -12.76 -0.35 -7.72
N SER A 156 -11.59 -0.97 -7.80
CA SER A 156 -10.79 -1.01 -9.03
C SER A 156 -10.24 -2.41 -9.31
N PRO A 157 -9.99 -2.77 -10.58
CA PRO A 157 -9.29 -4.00 -10.91
C PRO A 157 -7.86 -3.93 -10.36
N GLU A 158 -7.40 -5.00 -9.70
CA GLU A 158 -6.00 -5.13 -9.33
C GLU A 158 -5.34 -6.21 -10.20
N PRO A 159 -4.64 -5.84 -11.29
CA PRO A 159 -4.06 -6.80 -12.21
C PRO A 159 -2.95 -7.65 -11.60
N ASN A 160 -2.31 -7.19 -10.53
CA ASN A 160 -1.22 -7.92 -9.88
C ASN A 160 -1.72 -8.96 -8.86
N VAL A 161 -2.99 -8.92 -8.48
CA VAL A 161 -3.61 -9.87 -7.56
C VAL A 161 -4.29 -10.99 -8.36
N PRO A 162 -3.72 -12.21 -8.37
CA PRO A 162 -4.36 -13.32 -9.03
C PRO A 162 -5.64 -13.74 -8.31
N GLY A 163 -6.61 -14.21 -9.10
CA GLY A 163 -7.71 -15.01 -8.57
C GLY A 163 -7.19 -16.30 -7.92
N ILE A 164 -7.94 -16.82 -6.97
CA ILE A 164 -7.67 -18.09 -6.31
C ILE A 164 -8.12 -19.24 -7.24
N PRO A 165 -7.24 -20.23 -7.51
CA PRO A 165 -7.61 -21.43 -8.23
C PRO A 165 -8.80 -22.14 -7.59
N ARG A 166 -9.71 -22.69 -8.40
CA ARG A 166 -10.95 -23.29 -7.90
C ARG A 166 -10.71 -24.41 -6.88
N ALA A 167 -9.64 -25.19 -7.08
CA ALA A 167 -9.23 -26.27 -6.17
C ALA A 167 -8.82 -25.76 -4.77
N GLN A 168 -8.39 -24.50 -4.65
CA GLN A 168 -7.92 -23.87 -3.41
C GLN A 168 -8.98 -22.97 -2.76
N LEU A 169 -10.06 -22.61 -3.46
CA LEU A 169 -11.10 -21.73 -2.95
C LEU A 169 -11.67 -22.20 -1.61
N HIS A 170 -11.92 -23.50 -1.45
CA HIS A 170 -12.45 -24.05 -0.20
C HIS A 170 -11.51 -23.88 0.99
N GLU A 171 -10.20 -23.93 0.77
CA GLU A 171 -9.21 -23.69 1.81
C GLU A 171 -9.11 -22.19 2.15
N ALA A 172 -9.19 -21.32 1.14
CA ALA A 172 -9.10 -19.88 1.32
C ALA A 172 -10.36 -19.26 1.95
N LEU A 173 -11.52 -19.91 1.82
CA LEU A 173 -12.82 -19.42 2.27
C LEU A 173 -13.68 -20.55 2.85
N PRO A 174 -13.22 -21.25 3.90
CA PRO A 174 -13.91 -22.43 4.43
C PRO A 174 -15.35 -22.14 4.88
N ASP A 175 -15.61 -20.91 5.36
CA ASP A 175 -16.92 -20.48 5.81
C ASP A 175 -17.88 -20.09 4.68
N ALA A 176 -17.39 -19.87 3.46
CA ALA A 176 -18.23 -19.49 2.32
C ALA A 176 -18.86 -20.70 1.62
N PHE A 177 -18.27 -21.89 1.74
CA PHE A 177 -18.75 -23.10 1.08
C PHE A 177 -19.66 -23.92 1.99
N GLY A 178 -20.80 -24.36 1.45
CA GLY A 178 -21.59 -25.39 2.11
C GLY A 178 -20.84 -26.73 2.14
N PRO A 179 -21.36 -27.73 2.87
CA PRO A 179 -20.71 -29.04 3.03
C PRO A 179 -20.63 -29.86 1.72
N SER A 180 -21.21 -29.37 0.61
CA SER A 180 -21.31 -30.12 -0.64
C SER A 180 -20.21 -29.71 -1.64
N LYS A 181 -19.42 -30.69 -2.12
CA LYS A 181 -18.39 -30.46 -3.16
C LYS A 181 -18.96 -29.91 -4.48
N GLY A 182 -20.24 -30.14 -4.76
CA GLY A 182 -20.91 -29.66 -5.97
C GLY A 182 -21.07 -28.14 -6.02
N GLU A 183 -21.11 -27.46 -4.86
CA GLU A 183 -21.21 -26.01 -4.80
C GLU A 183 -19.94 -25.33 -5.30
N GLN A 184 -18.76 -25.92 -5.08
CA GLN A 184 -17.46 -25.34 -5.48
C GLN A 184 -17.35 -25.12 -7.00
N GLN A 185 -18.03 -25.93 -7.81
CA GLN A 185 -18.05 -25.78 -9.28
C GLN A 185 -18.79 -24.52 -9.75
N ASN A 186 -19.55 -23.89 -8.86
CA ASN A 186 -20.31 -22.67 -9.13
C ASN A 186 -19.65 -21.43 -8.53
N TRP A 187 -18.36 -21.48 -8.20
CA TRP A 187 -17.58 -20.33 -7.76
C TRP A 187 -16.39 -20.05 -8.68
N ASP A 188 -16.09 -18.77 -8.81
CA ASP A 188 -14.85 -18.25 -9.37
C ASP A 188 -14.34 -17.12 -8.49
N SER A 189 -13.18 -16.56 -8.80
CA SER A 189 -12.65 -15.43 -8.04
C SER A 189 -11.84 -14.47 -8.88
N TRP A 190 -11.69 -13.25 -8.37
CA TRP A 190 -11.06 -12.17 -9.10
C TRP A 190 -10.40 -11.13 -8.16
N GLY A 191 -9.18 -10.72 -8.50
CA GLY A 191 -8.42 -9.71 -7.74
C GLY A 191 -8.98 -8.30 -7.94
N LEU A 192 -9.15 -7.59 -6.83
CA LEU A 192 -9.60 -6.21 -6.80
C LEU A 192 -8.86 -5.39 -5.77
N GLU A 193 -9.02 -4.08 -5.86
CA GLU A 193 -8.50 -3.10 -4.91
C GLU A 193 -9.65 -2.21 -4.42
N ILE A 194 -9.68 -1.98 -3.11
CA ILE A 194 -10.58 -1.04 -2.42
C ILE A 194 -9.76 0.18 -2.03
N ILE A 195 -10.12 1.34 -2.55
CA ILE A 195 -9.37 2.59 -2.35
C ILE A 195 -10.22 3.55 -1.53
N SER A 196 -9.67 4.08 -0.45
CA SER A 196 -10.37 5.04 0.40
C SER A 196 -10.28 6.46 -0.15
N PRO A 197 -11.23 7.35 0.20
CA PRO A 197 -10.98 8.79 0.12
C PRO A 197 -9.87 9.17 1.13
N PRO A 198 -9.29 10.37 1.03
CA PRO A 198 -8.38 10.87 2.05
C PRO A 198 -9.13 11.22 3.33
N TYR A 199 -8.65 10.72 4.47
CA TYR A 199 -9.08 11.08 5.81
C TYR A 199 -8.05 11.99 6.46
N LEU A 200 -8.48 12.87 7.36
CA LEU A 200 -7.55 13.55 8.25
C LEU A 200 -7.00 12.57 9.27
N ALA A 201 -5.75 12.75 9.70
CA ALA A 201 -5.15 11.91 10.75
C ALA A 201 -5.87 12.00 12.10
N SER A 202 -6.64 13.07 12.34
CA SER A 202 -7.54 13.20 13.48
C SER A 202 -8.80 12.34 13.38
N ASP A 203 -9.17 11.90 12.17
CA ASP A 203 -10.47 11.29 11.87
C ASP A 203 -10.36 9.77 11.72
N THR A 204 -9.42 9.16 12.42
CA THR A 204 -9.18 7.71 12.35
C THR A 204 -10.40 6.91 12.79
N ASP A 205 -11.15 7.36 13.80
CA ASP A 205 -12.40 6.71 14.22
C ASP A 205 -13.46 6.68 13.11
N LYS A 206 -13.61 7.77 12.36
CA LYS A 206 -14.52 7.83 11.22
C LYS A 206 -14.05 6.86 10.13
N PHE A 207 -12.75 6.85 9.83
CA PHE A 207 -12.16 5.91 8.89
C PHE A 207 -12.46 4.45 9.28
N PHE A 208 -12.31 4.09 10.57
CA PHE A 208 -12.61 2.74 11.04
C PHE A 208 -14.09 2.37 10.92
N ALA A 209 -14.98 3.31 11.24
CA ALA A 209 -16.41 3.10 11.08
C ALA A 209 -16.77 2.86 9.60
N ASP A 210 -16.29 3.73 8.70
CA ASP A 210 -16.52 3.61 7.26
C ASP A 210 -15.97 2.28 6.71
N LEU A 211 -14.73 1.92 7.06
CA LEU A 211 -14.08 0.69 6.60
C LEU A 211 -14.78 -0.56 7.14
N SER A 212 -15.17 -0.56 8.42
CA SER A 212 -15.87 -1.70 9.03
C SER A 212 -17.22 -1.94 8.36
N SER A 213 -18.00 -0.87 8.16
CA SER A 213 -19.30 -0.95 7.47
C SER A 213 -19.15 -1.37 6.01
N LEU A 214 -18.08 -0.92 5.33
CA LEU A 214 -17.78 -1.31 3.95
C LEU A 214 -17.40 -2.80 3.84
N LEU A 215 -16.54 -3.30 4.72
CA LEU A 215 -16.05 -4.68 4.66
C LEU A 215 -17.06 -5.71 5.20
N GLN A 216 -17.93 -5.32 6.13
CA GLN A 216 -18.92 -6.22 6.74
C GLN A 216 -19.73 -7.06 5.71
N PRO A 217 -20.38 -6.49 4.69
CA PRO A 217 -21.15 -7.26 3.72
C PRO A 217 -20.29 -8.08 2.75
N LEU A 218 -18.97 -7.84 2.72
CA LEU A 218 -18.03 -8.60 1.91
C LEU A 218 -17.43 -9.79 2.67
N ARG A 219 -17.62 -9.90 3.99
CA ARG A 219 -17.14 -11.05 4.75
C ARG A 219 -18.12 -12.23 4.67
N ALA A 220 -17.57 -13.44 4.64
CA ALA A 220 -18.37 -14.64 4.87
C ALA A 220 -18.99 -14.56 6.29
N PRO A 221 -20.31 -14.76 6.45
CA PRO A 221 -20.91 -14.78 7.79
C PRO A 221 -20.36 -15.96 8.59
N PRO A 222 -19.82 -15.75 9.80
CA PRO A 222 -19.37 -16.86 10.62
C PRO A 222 -20.56 -17.76 11.00
N ASN A 223 -20.40 -19.07 10.83
CA ASN A 223 -21.32 -20.11 11.30
C ASN A 223 -22.75 -20.10 10.71
N THR A 224 -23.01 -19.48 9.56
CA THR A 224 -24.27 -19.77 8.87
C THR A 224 -24.22 -21.18 8.31
N LYS A 225 -24.89 -22.14 8.99
CA LYS A 225 -25.23 -23.48 8.47
C LYS A 225 -26.14 -23.45 7.22
N SER A 226 -26.29 -22.27 6.62
CA SER A 226 -27.00 -21.95 5.40
C SER A 226 -25.95 -21.52 4.37
N ALA A 227 -25.96 -22.16 3.21
CA ALA A 227 -25.10 -21.89 2.06
C ALA A 227 -25.30 -20.49 1.43
N ALA A 228 -25.26 -19.42 2.23
CA ALA A 228 -25.90 -18.13 1.91
C ALA A 228 -24.95 -17.01 1.48
N ALA A 229 -23.62 -17.13 1.67
CA ALA A 229 -22.71 -16.17 1.07
C ALA A 229 -22.70 -16.42 -0.46
N ALA A 230 -23.24 -15.49 -1.23
CA ALA A 230 -23.15 -15.54 -2.69
C ALA A 230 -21.78 -15.05 -3.19
N ALA A 231 -21.05 -14.32 -2.34
CA ALA A 231 -19.69 -13.87 -2.55
C ALA A 231 -19.01 -13.61 -1.20
N ALA A 232 -17.68 -13.59 -1.18
CA ALA A 232 -16.86 -13.22 -0.04
C ALA A 232 -15.51 -12.65 -0.51
N LEU A 233 -15.00 -11.66 0.21
CA LEU A 233 -13.66 -11.10 0.06
C LEU A 233 -12.70 -11.84 0.98
N THR A 234 -11.55 -12.24 0.44
CA THR A 234 -10.43 -12.82 1.18
C THR A 234 -9.12 -12.22 0.68
N THR A 235 -8.01 -12.60 1.30
CA THR A 235 -6.66 -12.16 0.89
C THR A 235 -5.78 -13.38 0.59
N THR A 236 -4.76 -13.17 -0.23
CA THR A 236 -3.73 -14.16 -0.56
C THR A 236 -2.35 -13.56 -0.27
N PRO A 237 -1.27 -14.35 -0.31
CA PRO A 237 0.09 -13.82 -0.15
C PRO A 237 0.48 -12.73 -1.16
N HIS A 238 -0.21 -12.65 -2.31
CA HIS A 238 -0.03 -11.62 -3.34
C HIS A 238 -0.78 -10.32 -3.05
N CYS A 239 -1.74 -10.32 -2.13
CA CYS A 239 -2.46 -9.11 -1.77
C CYS A 239 -1.57 -8.22 -0.91
N GLY A 240 -1.44 -6.95 -1.29
CA GLY A 240 -0.84 -5.88 -0.53
C GLY A 240 -1.86 -5.02 0.20
N PHE A 241 -1.35 -4.22 1.13
CA PHE A 241 -2.09 -3.13 1.74
C PHE A 241 -1.19 -1.89 1.76
N HIS A 242 -1.63 -0.84 1.09
CA HIS A 242 -0.88 0.41 0.99
C HIS A 242 -1.52 1.53 1.82
N VAL A 243 -0.67 2.32 2.48
CA VAL A 243 -1.07 3.55 3.17
C VAL A 243 -0.39 4.74 2.49
N HIS A 244 -1.17 5.69 2.01
CA HIS A 244 -0.69 6.92 1.41
C HIS A 244 -0.83 8.05 2.41
N ILE A 245 0.27 8.69 2.80
CA ILE A 245 0.26 9.83 3.72
C ILE A 245 0.65 11.10 2.98
N GLY A 246 -0.14 12.16 3.15
CA GLY A 246 0.04 13.44 2.49
C GLY A 246 -0.29 14.63 3.39
N LEU A 247 -0.24 15.81 2.80
CA LEU A 247 -0.83 17.01 3.37
C LEU A 247 -2.27 17.14 2.83
N PRO A 248 -3.27 17.52 3.66
CA PRO A 248 -4.66 17.69 3.20
C PRO A 248 -4.80 18.69 2.05
N SER A 249 -3.93 19.69 2.02
CA SER A 249 -3.88 20.70 0.96
C SER A 249 -3.31 20.19 -0.37
N GLY A 250 -2.74 18.98 -0.41
CA GLY A 250 -1.96 18.48 -1.53
C GLY A 250 -0.62 19.21 -1.75
N ALA A 251 -0.24 20.09 -0.82
CA ALA A 251 0.98 20.89 -0.92
C ALA A 251 2.26 20.01 -0.91
N PRO A 252 3.38 20.53 -1.43
CA PRO A 252 4.68 19.87 -1.29
C PRO A 252 5.06 19.71 0.19
N TRP A 253 5.70 18.60 0.51
CA TRP A 253 6.25 18.36 1.84
C TRP A 253 7.54 19.16 2.05
N PRO A 254 7.83 19.65 3.27
CA PRO A 254 9.11 20.26 3.57
C PRO A 254 10.25 19.25 3.40
N LEU A 255 11.31 19.65 2.69
CA LEU A 255 12.47 18.78 2.47
C LEU A 255 13.06 18.17 3.76
N PRO A 256 13.22 18.92 4.88
CA PRO A 256 13.75 18.34 6.12
C PRO A 256 12.93 17.15 6.64
N VAL A 257 11.60 17.21 6.53
CA VAL A 257 10.72 16.10 6.94
C VAL A 257 11.00 14.86 6.09
N ILE A 258 11.12 15.05 4.78
CA ILE A 258 11.39 13.96 3.83
C ILE A 258 12.77 13.36 4.09
N GLN A 259 13.78 14.18 4.40
CA GLN A 259 15.12 13.74 4.76
C GLN A 259 15.12 12.88 6.05
N HIS A 260 14.39 13.30 7.08
CA HIS A 260 14.26 12.51 8.31
C HIS A 260 13.50 11.21 8.06
N LEU A 261 12.39 11.25 7.33
CA LEU A 261 11.62 10.04 7.01
C LEU A 261 12.46 9.06 6.17
N ALA A 262 13.20 9.56 5.18
CA ALA A 262 14.14 8.78 4.39
C ALA A 262 15.18 8.07 5.27
N TYR A 263 15.78 8.81 6.21
CA TYR A 263 16.76 8.25 7.12
C TYR A 263 16.16 7.20 8.05
N LEU A 264 14.96 7.44 8.61
CA LEU A 264 14.24 6.48 9.45
C LEU A 264 13.90 5.19 8.68
N THR A 265 13.41 5.31 7.44
CA THR A 265 13.12 4.15 6.59
C THR A 265 14.37 3.33 6.31
N LEU A 266 15.51 3.96 6.02
CA LEU A 266 16.76 3.23 5.84
C LEU A 266 17.27 2.62 7.14
N LEU A 267 17.19 3.35 8.26
CA LEU A 267 17.72 2.89 9.53
C LEU A 267 16.95 1.65 10.02
N TYR A 268 15.62 1.67 9.95
CA TYR A 268 14.75 0.63 10.49
C TYR A 268 14.25 -0.38 9.46
N ASP A 269 14.74 -0.39 8.22
CA ASP A 269 14.19 -1.24 7.13
C ASP A 269 14.06 -2.73 7.51
N ASP A 270 15.12 -3.37 8.03
CA ASP A 270 15.05 -4.79 8.44
C ASP A 270 14.13 -4.99 9.64
N ALA A 271 14.18 -4.07 10.61
CA ALA A 271 13.36 -4.11 11.80
C ALA A 271 11.87 -4.03 11.44
N LEU A 272 11.51 -3.18 10.47
CA LEU A 272 10.17 -3.09 9.89
C LEU A 272 9.75 -4.39 9.20
N MET A 273 10.67 -5.10 8.53
CA MET A 273 10.36 -6.38 7.89
C MET A 273 9.96 -7.49 8.84
N THR A 274 10.45 -7.44 10.08
CA THR A 274 10.04 -8.42 11.09
C THR A 274 8.54 -8.33 11.43
N LEU A 275 7.88 -7.21 11.12
CA LEU A 275 6.46 -6.96 11.38
C LEU A 275 5.51 -7.54 10.31
N HIS A 276 6.06 -8.13 9.24
CA HIS A 276 5.31 -8.61 8.08
C HIS A 276 5.60 -10.09 7.79
N PRO A 277 4.67 -10.83 7.14
CA PRO A 277 4.90 -12.22 6.73
C PRO A 277 5.95 -12.33 5.60
N ALA A 278 6.52 -13.52 5.39
CA ALA A 278 7.57 -13.76 4.38
C ALA A 278 7.20 -13.29 2.98
N SER A 279 5.94 -13.42 2.58
CA SER A 279 5.49 -12.97 1.26
C SER A 279 5.67 -11.46 1.01
N ARG A 280 5.86 -10.68 2.08
CA ARG A 280 6.12 -9.23 2.03
C ARG A 280 7.55 -8.85 2.47
N ARG A 281 8.40 -9.83 2.77
CA ARG A 281 9.84 -9.65 3.03
C ARG A 281 10.61 -9.87 1.73
N SER A 282 11.75 -9.22 1.54
CA SER A 282 12.61 -9.49 0.37
C SER A 282 13.26 -10.89 0.49
N GLY A 283 13.38 -11.61 -0.63
CA GLY A 283 13.88 -12.98 -0.73
C GLY A 283 13.19 -13.79 -1.85
N PRO A 284 13.50 -15.09 -2.01
CA PRO A 284 12.94 -15.95 -3.07
C PRO A 284 11.43 -16.18 -2.97
N HIS A 285 10.84 -15.87 -1.80
CA HIS A 285 9.39 -15.90 -1.57
C HIS A 285 8.74 -14.52 -1.60
N ALA A 286 9.52 -13.46 -1.82
CA ALA A 286 9.02 -12.11 -1.92
C ALA A 286 8.18 -11.96 -3.18
N ASP A 287 7.11 -11.18 -3.07
CA ASP A 287 6.57 -10.54 -4.25
C ASP A 287 7.70 -9.75 -4.94
N ALA A 288 8.00 -10.07 -6.19
CA ALA A 288 9.04 -9.40 -6.98
C ALA A 288 8.81 -7.87 -7.08
N GLU A 289 7.61 -7.43 -6.71
CA GLU A 289 7.22 -6.04 -6.62
C GLU A 289 7.61 -5.32 -5.31
N LEU A 290 8.18 -5.99 -4.29
CA LEU A 290 8.59 -5.35 -3.02
C LEU A 290 10.10 -5.32 -2.78
N LYS A 291 10.70 -4.20 -3.18
CA LYS A 291 12.14 -3.89 -3.03
C LYS A 291 12.42 -3.16 -1.73
N SER A 292 13.54 -3.50 -1.11
CA SER A 292 14.03 -2.78 0.07
C SER A 292 14.44 -1.36 -0.34
N ASN A 293 14.18 -0.38 0.53
CA ASN A 293 14.71 0.97 0.35
C ASN A 293 16.24 1.02 0.48
N ARG A 294 16.87 -0.04 1.00
CA ARG A 294 18.33 -0.19 1.08
C ARG A 294 18.97 -0.76 -0.19
N ASP A 295 18.20 -1.24 -1.15
CA ASP A 295 18.76 -1.89 -2.36
C ASP A 295 19.74 -1.00 -3.13
N ASN A 296 19.53 0.33 -3.13
CA ASN A 296 20.43 1.27 -3.83
C ASN A 296 21.67 1.69 -3.03
N ILE A 297 21.76 1.28 -1.76
CA ILE A 297 22.89 1.59 -0.88
C ILE A 297 23.63 0.33 -0.42
N TYR A 298 23.24 -0.82 -0.94
CA TYR A 298 23.92 -2.09 -0.76
C TYR A 298 25.31 -2.05 -1.42
N THR A 299 26.33 -2.50 -0.70
CA THR A 299 27.73 -2.49 -1.15
C THR A 299 28.19 -3.87 -1.66
N GLY A 300 27.51 -4.95 -1.27
CA GLY A 300 27.97 -6.33 -1.43
C GLY A 300 27.76 -6.97 -2.80
N GLY A 301 28.24 -6.36 -3.89
CA GLY A 301 28.21 -7.00 -5.21
C GLY A 301 28.91 -6.27 -6.36
N TYR A 302 29.70 -5.23 -6.07
CA TYR A 302 30.57 -4.58 -7.06
C TYR A 302 31.98 -4.53 -6.49
N ASP A 303 32.98 -4.75 -7.34
CA ASP A 303 34.45 -4.71 -7.12
C ASP A 303 35.01 -3.49 -6.35
N ASP A 304 34.16 -2.59 -5.87
CA ASP A 304 34.52 -1.45 -5.05
C ASP A 304 34.69 -1.90 -3.59
N CYS A 305 35.69 -2.76 -3.35
CA CYS A 305 36.19 -3.20 -2.03
C CYS A 305 36.79 -2.05 -1.18
N SER A 306 36.33 -0.81 -1.38
CA SER A 306 36.89 0.38 -0.77
C SER A 306 36.30 0.72 0.60
N SER A 307 35.26 0.01 1.05
CA SER A 307 34.80 0.11 2.45
C SER A 307 35.87 -0.50 3.36
N PRO A 308 36.58 0.31 4.18
CA PRO A 308 37.63 -0.21 5.05
C PRO A 308 37.00 -1.14 6.09
N ALA A 309 37.64 -2.28 6.33
CA ALA A 309 37.24 -3.16 7.41
C ALA A 309 37.38 -2.43 8.76
N VAL A 310 36.36 -2.55 9.61
CA VAL A 310 36.33 -2.00 10.96
C VAL A 310 36.86 -3.05 11.92
N ALA A 311 37.84 -2.67 12.75
CA ALA A 311 38.37 -3.56 13.78
C ALA A 311 37.34 -3.74 14.91
N LEU A 312 37.00 -5.00 15.19
CA LEU A 312 36.16 -5.40 16.31
C LEU A 312 36.97 -5.48 17.62
N PRO A 313 36.33 -5.36 18.80
CA PRO A 313 37.03 -5.38 20.09
C PRO A 313 37.85 -6.65 20.40
N ASP A 314 37.52 -7.76 19.74
CA ASP A 314 38.21 -9.05 19.87
C ASP A 314 39.37 -9.25 18.87
N GLY A 315 39.67 -8.24 18.07
CA GLY A 315 40.74 -8.26 17.08
C GLY A 315 40.34 -8.81 15.71
N ARG A 316 39.07 -9.23 15.53
CA ARG A 316 38.52 -9.53 14.20
C ARG A 316 38.25 -8.24 13.41
N SER A 317 38.00 -8.38 12.12
CA SER A 317 37.54 -7.30 11.25
C SER A 317 36.12 -7.56 10.77
N ALA A 318 35.36 -6.51 10.50
CA ALA A 318 34.04 -6.61 9.88
C ALA A 318 33.89 -5.55 8.78
N ARG A 319 33.12 -5.87 7.75
CA ARG A 319 32.73 -4.93 6.68
C ARG A 319 31.23 -4.68 6.75
N GLU A 320 30.83 -3.42 6.61
CA GLU A 320 29.42 -3.05 6.53
C GLU A 320 28.83 -3.50 5.18
N THR A 321 27.67 -4.16 5.24
CA THR A 321 26.95 -4.69 4.05
C THR A 321 26.26 -3.60 3.24
N TYR A 322 26.09 -2.44 3.86
CA TYR A 322 25.54 -1.23 3.26
C TYR A 322 26.55 -0.10 3.39
N ARG A 323 26.31 0.99 2.66
CA ARG A 323 27.07 2.22 2.83
C ARG A 323 27.00 2.70 4.30
N PRO A 324 28.07 3.30 4.84
CA PRO A 324 28.07 3.76 6.23
C PRO A 324 26.95 4.76 6.54
N LEU A 325 26.30 4.59 7.70
CA LEU A 325 25.21 5.47 8.15
C LEU A 325 25.59 6.95 8.16
N SER A 326 26.83 7.27 8.55
CA SER A 326 27.35 8.63 8.56
C SER A 326 27.42 9.25 7.16
N ALA A 327 27.83 8.47 6.16
CA ALA A 327 27.87 8.89 4.76
C ALA A 327 26.46 9.09 4.20
N LEU A 328 25.54 8.16 4.48
CA LEU A 328 24.13 8.27 4.09
C LEU A 328 23.47 9.50 4.71
N ARG A 329 23.70 9.73 6.00
CA ARG A 329 23.23 10.93 6.71
C ARG A 329 23.78 12.19 6.04
N SER A 330 25.09 12.24 5.78
CA SER A 330 25.70 13.39 5.10
C SER A 330 25.10 13.62 3.70
N GLU A 331 24.78 12.57 2.95
CA GLU A 331 24.18 12.70 1.62
C GLU A 331 22.72 13.16 1.69
N ILE A 332 21.91 12.54 2.55
CA ILE A 332 20.50 12.86 2.75
C ILE A 332 20.34 14.30 3.19
N PHE A 333 21.01 14.69 4.29
CA PHE A 333 20.87 16.03 4.88
C PHE A 333 21.73 17.09 4.20
N GLY A 334 22.79 16.68 3.48
CA GLY A 334 23.62 17.57 2.67
C GLY A 334 23.03 17.86 1.28
N ALA A 335 21.94 17.19 0.88
CA ALA A 335 21.29 17.41 -0.40
C ALA A 335 20.82 18.87 -0.53
N ARG A 336 21.35 19.56 -1.55
CA ARG A 336 20.98 20.94 -1.89
C ARG A 336 20.52 21.04 -3.33
N ASP A 337 19.64 22.00 -3.58
CA ASP A 337 19.27 22.39 -4.93
C ASP A 337 20.51 22.97 -5.64
N ALA A 338 20.78 22.47 -6.84
CA ALA A 338 21.86 22.96 -7.67
C ALA A 338 21.27 23.65 -8.91
N PRO A 339 21.78 24.82 -9.33
CA PRO A 339 21.34 25.47 -10.56
C PRO A 339 21.47 24.53 -11.77
N GLY A 340 20.37 24.27 -12.48
CA GLY A 340 20.35 23.38 -13.65
C GLY A 340 20.48 21.88 -13.34
N GLY A 341 20.55 21.50 -12.06
CA GLY A 341 20.59 20.11 -11.61
C GLY A 341 19.25 19.60 -11.08
N ARG A 342 19.24 18.33 -10.64
CA ARG A 342 18.10 17.75 -9.91
C ARG A 342 17.90 18.48 -8.58
N SER A 343 16.64 18.59 -8.15
CA SER A 343 16.32 19.14 -6.84
C SER A 343 16.86 18.25 -5.72
N ALA A 344 17.08 18.81 -4.53
CA ALA A 344 17.48 18.07 -3.34
C ALA A 344 16.47 16.96 -3.00
N LEU A 345 15.18 17.24 -3.21
CA LEU A 345 14.11 16.26 -3.09
C LEU A 345 14.32 15.09 -4.05
N GLU A 346 14.52 15.36 -5.35
CA GLU A 346 14.71 14.29 -6.33
C GLU A 346 15.96 13.44 -6.04
N LYS A 347 17.06 14.06 -5.58
CA LYS A 347 18.26 13.34 -5.13
C LYS A 347 17.94 12.38 -3.98
N THR A 348 17.23 12.88 -2.96
CA THR A 348 16.81 12.09 -1.79
C THR A 348 15.91 10.92 -2.20
N VAL A 349 14.91 11.16 -3.05
CA VAL A 349 14.01 10.10 -3.55
C VAL A 349 14.78 9.04 -4.33
N ARG A 350 15.75 9.43 -5.16
CA ARG A 350 16.55 8.47 -5.94
C ARG A 350 17.41 7.58 -5.07
N LEU A 351 17.97 8.11 -3.98
CA LEU A 351 18.74 7.31 -3.02
C LEU A 351 17.90 6.18 -2.42
N LEU A 352 16.61 6.43 -2.15
CA LEU A 352 15.68 5.47 -1.55
C LEU A 352 15.01 4.53 -2.56
N GLY A 353 15.15 4.80 -3.85
CA GLY A 353 14.43 4.08 -4.90
C GLY A 353 13.48 4.94 -5.73
N TRP A 354 13.65 4.86 -7.05
CA TRP A 354 12.79 5.59 -8.01
C TRP A 354 11.53 4.82 -8.44
N GLY A 355 11.47 3.53 -8.14
CA GLY A 355 10.38 2.63 -8.53
C GLY A 355 9.15 2.78 -7.64
N ARG A 356 8.00 2.25 -8.09
CA ARG A 356 6.81 2.11 -7.24
C ARG A 356 6.90 0.90 -6.32
N GLY A 357 7.58 -0.15 -6.78
CA GLY A 357 7.77 -1.38 -6.01
C GLY A 357 8.82 -1.29 -4.92
N TYR A 358 8.99 -0.13 -4.28
CA TYR A 358 9.80 -0.01 -3.07
C TYR A 358 8.86 -0.02 -1.88
N ARG A 359 9.27 -0.68 -0.80
CA ARG A 359 8.53 -0.80 0.47
C ARG A 359 7.94 0.52 0.93
N VAL A 360 8.75 1.58 0.94
CA VAL A 360 8.27 2.97 1.08
C VAL A 360 8.57 3.71 -0.22
N ALA A 361 7.53 4.06 -0.97
CA ALA A 361 7.65 4.75 -2.24
C ALA A 361 7.56 6.27 -2.04
N PHE A 362 8.67 6.96 -2.27
CA PHE A 362 8.76 8.42 -2.22
C PHE A 362 8.53 9.09 -3.58
N ARG A 363 8.47 8.32 -4.67
CA ARG A 363 8.24 8.83 -6.03
C ARG A 363 7.03 9.76 -6.15
N PRO A 364 5.87 9.53 -5.48
CA PRO A 364 4.74 10.44 -5.63
C PRO A 364 5.03 11.88 -5.16
N LEU A 365 6.03 12.10 -4.31
CA LEU A 365 6.41 13.44 -3.83
C LEU A 365 7.04 14.35 -4.91
N VAL A 366 7.67 13.77 -5.93
CA VAL A 366 8.34 14.51 -7.02
C VAL A 366 7.47 14.70 -8.26
N ARG A 367 6.18 14.33 -8.19
CA ARG A 367 5.25 14.49 -9.32
C ARG A 367 5.07 15.97 -9.67
N PRO A 368 5.07 16.33 -10.97
CA PRO A 368 4.70 17.66 -11.42
C PRO A 368 3.29 18.04 -10.94
N GLU A 369 3.11 19.30 -10.53
CA GLU A 369 1.81 19.83 -10.08
C GLU A 369 0.69 19.66 -11.13
N LYS A 370 1.06 19.73 -12.42
CA LYS A 370 0.13 19.59 -13.55
C LYS A 370 -0.54 18.22 -13.65
N GLU A 371 -0.06 17.20 -12.94
CA GLU A 371 -0.66 15.87 -12.96
C GLU A 371 -1.95 15.79 -12.12
N GLY A 372 -2.24 16.79 -11.27
CA GLY A 372 -3.45 16.82 -10.44
C GLY A 372 -3.56 15.68 -9.41
N ARG A 373 -2.48 14.91 -9.20
CA ARG A 373 -2.42 13.81 -8.24
C ARG A 373 -1.85 14.29 -6.91
N ALA A 374 -2.34 13.72 -5.81
CA ALA A 374 -1.80 13.98 -4.49
C ALA A 374 -0.30 13.60 -4.40
N ARG A 375 0.45 14.39 -3.64
CA ARG A 375 1.86 14.14 -3.29
C ARG A 375 1.91 13.45 -1.95
N THR A 376 2.05 12.13 -1.99
CA THR A 376 2.05 11.28 -0.81
C THR A 376 3.34 10.48 -0.69
N VAL A 377 3.63 10.02 0.52
CA VAL A 377 4.50 8.87 0.75
C VAL A 377 3.61 7.64 0.82
N GLU A 378 3.99 6.58 0.12
CA GLU A 378 3.22 5.35 0.02
C GLU A 378 3.97 4.22 0.74
N PHE A 379 3.36 3.66 1.77
CA PHE A 379 3.86 2.52 2.56
C PHE A 379 3.22 1.25 2.04
N ARG A 380 4.00 0.28 1.55
CA ARG A 380 3.53 -0.90 0.81
C ARG A 380 3.83 -2.23 1.50
N GLN A 381 4.43 -2.19 2.67
CA GLN A 381 4.99 -3.38 3.33
C GLN A 381 3.92 -4.32 3.90
N ALA A 382 2.73 -3.80 4.22
CA ALA A 382 1.68 -4.61 4.80
C ALA A 382 1.12 -5.64 3.80
N ALA A 383 0.83 -6.83 4.32
CA ALA A 383 0.05 -7.83 3.60
C ALA A 383 -1.42 -7.38 3.57
N GLY A 384 -2.13 -7.77 2.51
CA GLY A 384 -3.56 -7.56 2.40
C GLY A 384 -4.30 -8.24 3.54
N THR A 385 -5.24 -7.52 4.15
CA THR A 385 -6.08 -8.02 5.25
C THR A 385 -7.52 -7.55 5.09
N VAL A 386 -8.48 -8.37 5.51
CA VAL A 386 -9.89 -7.96 5.59
C VAL A 386 -10.29 -7.56 7.01
N ASP A 387 -9.36 -7.51 7.96
CA ASP A 387 -9.59 -7.10 9.35
C ASP A 387 -9.37 -5.59 9.53
N PRO A 388 -10.38 -4.78 9.90
CA PRO A 388 -10.24 -3.34 10.02
C PRO A 388 -9.34 -2.96 11.21
N VAL A 389 -9.23 -3.84 12.20
CA VAL A 389 -8.37 -3.62 13.38
C VAL A 389 -6.91 -3.69 12.96
N GLU A 390 -6.53 -4.72 12.19
CA GLU A 390 -5.19 -4.83 11.61
C GLU A 390 -4.86 -3.67 10.67
N VAL A 391 -5.82 -3.28 9.82
CA VAL A 391 -5.68 -2.06 8.99
C VAL A 391 -5.35 -0.86 9.87
N GLY A 392 -6.04 -0.75 11.01
CA GLY A 392 -5.87 0.37 11.91
C GLY A 392 -4.54 0.49 12.60
N HIS A 393 -4.02 -0.63 13.10
CA HIS A 393 -2.68 -0.68 13.67
C HIS A 393 -1.65 -0.18 12.65
N TRP A 394 -1.71 -0.65 11.39
CA TRP A 394 -0.75 -0.23 10.37
C TRP A 394 -0.91 1.24 9.95
N VAL A 395 -2.13 1.75 9.82
CA VAL A 395 -2.37 3.18 9.56
C VAL A 395 -1.76 4.04 10.67
N ARG A 396 -2.00 3.71 11.94
CA ARG A 396 -1.44 4.42 13.09
C ARG A 396 0.09 4.35 13.11
N PHE A 397 0.66 3.18 12.79
CA PHE A 397 2.10 3.01 12.65
C PHE A 397 2.69 3.96 11.60
N CYS A 398 2.14 3.97 10.38
CA CYS A 398 2.62 4.82 9.30
C CYS A 398 2.49 6.32 9.64
N LEU A 399 1.35 6.72 10.24
CA LEU A 399 1.13 8.08 10.72
C LEU A 399 2.14 8.49 11.79
N GLY A 400 2.38 7.63 12.78
CA GLY A 400 3.33 7.91 13.86
C GLY A 400 4.77 8.06 13.33
N LEU A 401 5.15 7.28 12.31
CA LEU A 401 6.48 7.34 11.70
C LEU A 401 6.68 8.67 10.96
N VAL A 402 5.66 9.10 10.21
CA VAL A 402 5.66 10.41 9.57
C VAL A 402 5.68 11.54 10.61
N GLN A 403 4.86 11.45 11.66
CA GLN A 403 4.82 12.45 12.73
C GLN A 403 6.16 12.56 13.45
N LEU A 404 6.86 11.44 13.68
CA LEU A 404 8.22 11.43 14.20
C LEU A 404 9.16 12.21 13.27
N ALA A 405 9.15 11.93 11.96
CA ALA A 405 9.97 12.68 11.01
C ALA A 405 9.70 14.20 11.03
N TRP A 406 8.44 14.61 11.20
CA TRP A 406 8.06 16.01 11.40
C TRP A 406 8.61 16.60 12.70
N ARG A 407 8.52 15.88 13.83
CA ARG A 407 9.11 16.31 15.09
C ARG A 407 10.63 16.48 14.98
N CYS A 408 11.30 15.55 14.33
CA CYS A 408 12.75 15.62 14.11
C CYS A 408 13.11 16.86 13.28
N ALA A 409 12.36 17.13 12.21
CA ALA A 409 12.56 18.30 11.35
C ALA A 409 12.31 19.65 12.05
N GLY A 410 11.37 19.70 13.00
CA GLY A 410 11.00 20.92 13.72
C GLY A 410 11.86 21.23 14.95
N SER A 411 12.62 20.27 15.46
CA SER A 411 13.51 20.48 16.61
C SER A 411 14.60 21.50 16.29
N GLU A 412 14.66 22.62 17.02
CA GLU A 412 15.66 23.67 16.83
C GLU A 412 17.07 23.06 16.89
N GLY A 413 17.78 23.07 15.76
CA GLY A 413 19.14 22.52 15.62
C GLY A 413 19.25 21.09 15.06
N GLY A 414 18.17 20.48 14.57
CA GLY A 414 18.24 19.13 13.97
C GLY A 414 18.66 18.05 14.98
N LYS A 415 18.41 18.31 16.27
CA LYS A 415 18.77 17.42 17.39
C LYS A 415 17.79 16.26 17.59
N GLY A 416 16.67 16.22 16.88
CA GLY A 416 15.57 15.28 17.14
C GLY A 416 15.83 13.81 16.80
N LEU A 417 17.02 13.48 16.28
CA LEU A 417 17.57 12.13 16.15
C LEU A 417 19.09 12.17 16.44
N GLN A 418 19.56 13.18 17.17
CA GLN A 418 20.96 13.21 17.62
C GLN A 418 21.15 12.04 18.56
N ASP A 419 21.89 11.06 18.06
CA ASP A 419 22.68 10.05 18.76
C ASP A 419 22.32 9.95 20.23
N GLY A 420 21.60 8.90 20.64
CA GLY A 420 21.29 8.62 22.05
C GLY A 420 22.51 8.91 22.95
N GLY A 421 22.52 10.10 23.56
CA GLY A 421 23.58 10.57 24.46
C GLY A 421 25.02 10.62 23.91
N VAL A 422 25.29 10.53 22.61
CA VAL A 422 26.67 10.58 22.11
C VAL A 422 27.08 12.03 21.87
N GLU A 423 27.87 12.58 22.80
CA GLU A 423 28.49 13.91 22.69
C GLU A 423 29.13 14.10 21.31
N GLU A 424 28.89 15.25 20.67
CA GLU A 424 29.58 15.69 19.43
C GLU A 424 31.10 15.50 19.59
N GLY A 425 31.63 14.39 19.08
CA GLY A 425 33.02 13.97 19.29
C GLY A 425 33.23 12.47 19.46
N LYS A 426 32.20 11.71 19.84
CA LYS A 426 32.17 10.24 19.72
C LYS A 426 31.31 9.91 18.50
N GLY A 427 31.79 9.02 17.63
CA GLY A 427 31.19 8.75 16.31
C GLY A 427 29.68 8.51 16.40
N GLY A 428 28.92 9.13 15.49
CA GLY A 428 27.46 8.93 15.42
C GLY A 428 27.10 7.48 15.13
N ARG A 429 25.80 7.16 15.23
CA ARG A 429 25.28 5.78 15.11
C ARG A 429 25.88 5.01 13.93
N SER A 430 26.45 3.84 14.20
CA SER A 430 26.91 2.86 13.21
C SER A 430 25.90 1.71 13.11
N TRP A 431 25.96 0.97 12.00
CA TRP A 431 25.25 -0.29 11.86
C TRP A 431 25.59 -1.30 12.97
N MET A 432 26.75 -1.16 13.61
CA MET A 432 27.19 -2.01 14.72
C MET A 432 26.48 -1.75 16.05
N ASP A 433 25.83 -0.59 16.23
CA ASP A 433 25.16 -0.24 17.49
C ASP A 433 23.86 -1.03 17.70
N GLY A 434 23.42 -1.78 16.70
CA GLY A 434 22.11 -2.41 16.68
C GLY A 434 20.99 -1.40 16.41
N VAL A 435 19.90 -1.90 15.86
CA VAL A 435 18.69 -1.12 15.58
C VAL A 435 17.50 -1.93 16.06
N GLU A 436 17.01 -1.60 17.27
CA GLU A 436 15.84 -2.26 17.86
C GLU A 436 14.57 -1.48 17.50
N ILE A 437 13.53 -2.21 17.07
CA ILE A 437 12.27 -1.58 16.64
C ILE A 437 11.53 -0.91 17.81
N GLU A 438 11.76 -1.38 19.03
CA GLU A 438 11.17 -0.86 20.26
C GLU A 438 11.59 0.59 20.52
N GLU A 439 12.83 0.96 20.18
CA GLU A 439 13.30 2.35 20.26
C GLU A 439 12.52 3.25 19.31
N LEU A 440 12.22 2.76 18.10
CA LEU A 440 11.38 3.50 17.15
C LEU A 440 9.97 3.71 17.73
N TRP A 441 9.40 2.71 18.39
CA TRP A 441 8.08 2.83 19.01
C TRP A 441 8.05 3.84 20.15
N ASP A 442 9.12 3.87 20.95
CA ASP A 442 9.36 4.89 21.97
C ASP A 442 9.42 6.30 21.36
N GLU A 443 10.26 6.48 20.33
CA GLU A 443 10.40 7.77 19.65
C GLU A 443 9.10 8.22 18.98
N MET A 444 8.34 7.28 18.40
CA MET A 444 7.02 7.54 17.82
C MET A 444 6.00 7.98 18.88
N GLY A 445 6.21 7.65 20.15
CA GLY A 445 5.25 7.87 21.23
C GLY A 445 4.09 6.89 21.16
N MET A 446 4.33 5.66 20.68
CA MET A 446 3.30 4.62 20.68
C MET A 446 2.89 4.26 22.10
N VAL A 447 1.59 4.04 22.31
CA VAL A 447 1.04 3.54 23.58
C VAL A 447 1.31 2.04 23.74
N ASP A 448 1.25 1.54 24.97
CA ASP A 448 1.62 0.16 25.30
C ASP A 448 0.74 -0.87 24.59
N GLU A 449 -0.56 -0.60 24.42
CA GLU A 449 -1.47 -1.50 23.71
C GLU A 449 -1.08 -1.69 22.24
N GLU A 450 -0.66 -0.61 21.56
CA GLU A 450 -0.18 -0.66 20.18
C GLU A 450 1.16 -1.40 20.09
N ARG A 451 2.06 -1.18 21.05
CA ARG A 451 3.35 -1.89 21.10
C ARG A 451 3.14 -3.39 21.29
N GLU A 452 2.21 -3.77 22.18
CA GLU A 452 1.95 -5.19 22.44
C GLU A 452 1.44 -5.89 21.20
N TYR A 453 0.52 -5.27 20.45
CA TYR A 453 0.09 -5.77 19.15
C TYR A 453 1.28 -6.04 18.20
N TRP A 454 2.22 -5.10 18.09
CA TRP A 454 3.38 -5.26 17.21
C TRP A 454 4.40 -6.28 17.72
N ARG A 455 4.57 -6.44 19.04
CA ARG A 455 5.39 -7.52 19.64
C ARG A 455 4.81 -8.89 19.30
N GLU A 456 3.52 -9.10 19.54
CA GLU A 456 2.85 -10.35 19.22
C GLU A 456 2.95 -10.69 17.73
N ARG A 457 2.80 -9.66 16.88
CA ARG A 457 2.92 -9.82 15.43
C ARG A 457 4.35 -10.15 15.00
N ARG A 458 5.36 -9.49 15.56
CA ARG A 458 6.78 -9.76 15.32
C ARG A 458 7.11 -11.20 15.71
N GLU A 459 6.65 -11.67 16.87
CA GLU A 459 6.91 -13.03 17.34
C GLU A 459 6.23 -14.07 16.42
N ARG A 460 4.97 -13.85 16.05
CA ARG A 460 4.22 -14.71 15.12
C ARG A 460 4.98 -14.97 13.82
N TYR A 461 5.59 -13.94 13.24
CA TYR A 461 6.32 -14.09 11.97
C TYR A 461 7.80 -14.43 12.15
N ARG A 462 8.29 -14.52 13.39
CA ARG A 462 9.63 -15.02 13.70
C ARG A 462 9.61 -16.55 13.86
N GLU A 463 8.62 -17.08 14.55
CA GLU A 463 8.51 -18.52 14.84
C GLU A 463 8.00 -19.35 13.66
N GLY A 464 7.25 -18.74 12.73
CA GLY A 464 6.46 -19.46 11.74
C GLY A 464 7.11 -19.74 10.38
N GLU A 465 8.29 -19.19 10.06
CA GLU A 465 8.83 -19.21 8.69
C GLU A 465 10.31 -19.59 8.65
N GLU A 466 10.59 -20.83 8.26
CA GLU A 466 11.96 -21.32 8.01
C GLU A 466 12.57 -20.57 6.80
N GLY A 467 13.80 -20.10 6.94
CA GLY A 467 14.64 -19.69 5.80
C GLY A 467 14.78 -18.19 5.54
N TRP A 468 13.99 -17.32 6.17
CA TRP A 468 14.27 -15.87 6.11
C TRP A 468 15.33 -15.49 7.15
N GLN A 469 16.45 -14.95 6.68
CA GLN A 469 17.40 -14.25 7.52
C GLN A 469 17.55 -12.82 6.99
N PRO A 470 17.47 -11.80 7.86
CA PRO A 470 17.80 -10.44 7.44
C PRO A 470 19.23 -10.44 6.92
N VAL A 471 19.47 -9.67 5.87
CA VAL A 471 20.83 -9.43 5.40
C VAL A 471 21.61 -8.84 6.58
N PRO A 472 22.69 -9.49 7.02
CA PRO A 472 23.41 -9.01 8.19
C PRO A 472 23.93 -7.61 7.89
N LEU A 473 23.81 -6.69 8.84
CA LEU A 473 24.24 -5.30 8.64
C LEU A 473 25.76 -5.18 8.41
N TRP A 474 26.51 -6.19 8.83
CA TRP A 474 27.94 -6.34 8.66
C TRP A 474 28.31 -7.82 8.52
N VAL A 475 29.42 -8.10 7.85
CA VAL A 475 29.98 -9.45 7.67
C VAL A 475 31.38 -9.47 8.26
N GLU A 476 31.73 -10.55 8.97
CA GLU A 476 33.11 -10.75 9.46
C GLU A 476 34.07 -10.90 8.28
N ASP A 477 35.16 -10.16 8.31
CA ASP A 477 36.27 -10.26 7.37
C ASP A 477 37.30 -11.18 8.02
N ASP A 478 37.19 -12.47 7.73
CA ASP A 478 38.08 -13.54 8.20
C ASP A 478 39.39 -13.62 7.40
N GLY A 479 39.53 -12.77 6.37
CA GLY A 479 40.72 -12.71 5.53
C GLY A 479 40.83 -13.86 4.52
N GLU A 480 39.82 -14.72 4.40
CA GLU A 480 39.69 -15.65 3.28
C GLU A 480 39.04 -14.91 2.10
N GLU A 481 39.54 -15.12 0.88
CA GLU A 481 38.98 -14.50 -0.32
C GLU A 481 37.48 -14.86 -0.41
N LEU A 482 36.62 -13.85 -0.58
CA LEU A 482 35.16 -13.91 -0.68
C LEU A 482 34.63 -14.70 -1.90
N ASP A 483 35.45 -15.58 -2.48
CA ASP A 483 35.19 -16.31 -3.73
C ASP A 483 34.10 -17.40 -3.60
N ASP A 484 33.75 -17.82 -2.36
CA ASP A 484 32.81 -18.92 -2.10
C ASP A 484 31.42 -18.48 -1.59
N TRP A 485 31.10 -17.17 -1.56
CA TRP A 485 29.72 -16.76 -1.30
C TRP A 485 28.84 -17.08 -2.52
N PRO A 486 27.63 -17.64 -2.34
CA PRO A 486 26.70 -17.85 -3.45
C PRO A 486 26.50 -16.53 -4.16
N GLU A 487 26.77 -16.51 -5.48
CA GLU A 487 26.64 -15.32 -6.31
C GLU A 487 25.32 -14.62 -5.99
N VAL A 488 25.34 -13.30 -5.87
CA VAL A 488 24.15 -12.48 -5.53
C VAL A 488 22.96 -12.74 -6.49
N GLU A 489 23.20 -13.36 -7.66
CA GLU A 489 22.15 -13.87 -8.52
C GLU A 489 21.26 -14.93 -7.83
N ASP A 490 21.79 -15.80 -6.96
CA ASP A 490 21.02 -16.81 -6.20
C ASP A 490 20.14 -16.20 -5.09
N TRP A 491 20.44 -14.97 -4.64
CA TRP A 491 19.58 -14.24 -3.69
C TRP A 491 18.51 -13.38 -4.37
N ARG A 492 18.66 -13.14 -5.68
CA ARG A 492 17.76 -12.31 -6.51
C ARG A 492 16.80 -13.14 -7.37
N SER A 493 17.09 -14.42 -7.61
CA SER A 493 16.17 -15.42 -8.16
C SER A 493 15.25 -15.98 -7.10
#